data_AF-A0A7C0X9R5-F1
#
_entry.id   AF-A0A7C0X9R5-F1
#
_cell.length_a   1.000
_cell.length_b   1.000
_cell.length_c   1.000
_cell.angle_alpha   90.00
_cell.angle_beta   90.00
_cell.angle_gamma   90.00
#
_symmetry.space_group_name_H-M   'P 1'
#
loop_
_entity.id
_entity.type
_entity.pdbx_description
1 polymer ?
#
loop_
_entity_poly.entity_id
_entity_poly.type
_entity_poly.pdbx_seq_one_letter_code
_entity_poly.pdbx_strand_id
1 'polypeptide(L)'
;MGRMFPRKVRNYAVEFLRDGYKQLRQYVVSLFIVAMIVGVTFWAFLMFMGVKYSILLGFWAALTNLIPIIGVVLEVIPILLTGISMGVSGIVAMVIAIFAIHTTAFVIFLKLMKGYIKINPVAIIFMILFMTEFLGFIGAFVAVPIAILMRVFWNHFVSPKFEEG
;
A
#
# COMPACT_ATOMS: atom_id res chain seq x y z
N MET A 1 14.02 -2.25 -26.14
CA MET A 1 12.73 -1.50 -26.10
C MET A 1 12.61 -0.39 -27.16
N GLY A 2 13.66 0.36 -27.50
CA GLY A 2 13.58 1.51 -28.44
C GLY A 2 13.28 1.23 -29.93
N ARG A 3 12.87 0.02 -30.32
CA ARG A 3 12.41 -0.29 -31.69
C ARG A 3 10.89 -0.49 -31.79
N MET A 4 10.17 -0.56 -30.66
CA MET A 4 8.71 -0.73 -30.64
C MET A 4 7.95 0.59 -30.85
N PHE A 5 8.60 1.74 -30.68
CA PHE A 5 7.99 3.06 -30.85
C PHE A 5 8.53 3.79 -32.08
N PRO A 6 7.68 4.51 -32.84
CA PRO A 6 8.10 5.36 -33.95
C PRO A 6 9.19 6.35 -33.52
N ARG A 7 10.16 6.64 -34.41
CA ARG A 7 11.32 7.50 -34.09
C ARG A 7 10.94 8.85 -33.47
N LYS A 8 9.80 9.43 -33.89
CA LYS A 8 9.29 10.74 -33.46
C LYS A 8 8.90 10.81 -31.97
N VAL A 9 8.29 9.75 -31.42
CA VAL A 9 7.74 9.73 -30.05
C VAL A 9 8.56 8.87 -29.09
N ARG A 10 9.60 8.22 -29.59
CA ARG A 10 10.36 7.20 -28.88
C ARG A 10 10.99 7.69 -27.57
N ASN A 11 11.56 8.90 -27.55
CA ASN A 11 12.20 9.42 -26.34
C ASN A 11 11.15 9.63 -25.24
N TYR A 12 10.04 10.31 -25.56
CA TYR A 12 8.90 10.48 -24.65
C TYR A 12 8.33 9.15 -24.13
N ALA A 13 8.14 8.16 -25.01
CA ALA A 13 7.61 6.86 -24.62
C ALA A 13 8.58 6.10 -23.68
N VAL A 14 9.88 6.16 -23.96
CA VAL A 14 10.90 5.52 -23.11
C VAL A 14 10.99 6.17 -21.74
N GLU A 15 10.90 7.51 -21.66
CA GLU A 15 10.90 8.24 -20.40
C GLU A 15 9.65 7.94 -19.56
N PHE A 16 8.46 8.01 -20.16
CA PHE A 16 7.21 7.63 -19.50
C PHE A 16 7.25 6.21 -18.92
N LEU A 17 7.69 5.22 -19.71
CA LEU A 17 7.80 3.84 -19.26
C LEU A 17 8.84 3.67 -18.15
N ARG A 18 9.98 4.36 -18.26
CA ARG A 18 11.05 4.30 -17.26
C ARG A 18 10.59 4.85 -15.92
N ASP A 19 9.90 5.98 -15.92
CA ASP A 19 9.40 6.61 -14.71
C ASP A 19 8.22 5.84 -14.09
N GLY A 20 7.31 5.36 -14.92
CA GLY A 20 6.23 4.47 -14.49
C GLY A 20 6.78 3.20 -13.84
N TYR A 21 7.73 2.52 -14.50
CA TYR A 21 8.38 1.33 -13.94
C TYR A 21 9.09 1.62 -12.63
N LYS A 22 9.85 2.72 -12.54
CA LYS A 22 10.58 3.09 -11.33
C LYS A 22 9.64 3.32 -10.13
N GLN A 23 8.53 4.04 -10.34
CA GLN A 23 7.55 4.31 -9.28
C GLN A 23 6.77 3.06 -8.89
N LEU A 24 6.33 2.24 -9.86
CA LEU A 24 5.63 0.98 -9.59
C LEU A 24 6.53 -0.02 -8.85
N ARG A 25 7.78 -0.17 -9.29
CA ARG A 25 8.76 -1.02 -8.61
C ARG A 25 8.96 -0.59 -7.16
N GLN A 26 9.14 0.71 -6.92
CA GLN A 26 9.30 1.22 -5.57
C GLN A 26 8.06 0.98 -4.72
N TYR A 27 6.86 1.16 -5.28
CA TYR A 27 5.60 0.87 -4.60
C TYR A 27 5.50 -0.60 -4.18
N VAL A 28 5.69 -1.53 -5.09
CA VAL A 28 5.58 -2.98 -4.80
C VAL A 28 6.62 -3.41 -3.76
N VAL A 29 7.86 -2.94 -3.88
CA VAL A 29 8.92 -3.23 -2.89
C VAL A 29 8.56 -2.66 -1.52
N SER A 30 8.07 -1.42 -1.46
CA SER A 30 7.69 -0.77 -0.20
C SER A 30 6.51 -1.49 0.46
N LEU A 31 5.52 -1.88 -0.33
CA LEU A 31 4.36 -2.64 0.11
C LEU A 31 4.78 -3.98 0.74
N PHE A 32 5.64 -4.72 0.06
CA PHE A 32 6.13 -6.01 0.57
C PHE A 32 6.94 -5.84 1.87
N ILE A 33 7.87 -4.87 1.92
CA ILE A 33 8.66 -4.60 3.13
C ILE A 33 7.76 -4.23 4.31
N VAL A 34 6.80 -3.34 4.10
CA VAL A 34 5.88 -2.89 5.15
C VAL A 34 5.00 -4.04 5.64
N ALA A 35 4.47 -4.86 4.73
CA ALA A 35 3.65 -6.01 5.08
C ALA A 35 4.43 -7.02 5.94
N MET A 36 5.69 -7.29 5.60
CA MET A 36 6.56 -8.14 6.42
C MET A 36 6.84 -7.54 7.80
N ILE A 37 7.10 -6.24 7.89
CA ILE A 37 7.31 -5.54 9.18
C ILE A 37 6.06 -5.65 10.04
N VAL A 38 4.88 -5.38 9.46
CA VAL A 38 3.59 -5.47 10.18
C VAL A 38 3.38 -6.88 10.70
N GLY A 39 3.52 -7.90 9.85
CA GLY A 39 3.30 -9.29 10.26
C GLY A 39 4.28 -9.80 11.32
N VAL A 40 5.57 -9.48 11.19
CA VAL A 40 6.59 -9.84 12.19
C VAL A 40 6.32 -9.12 13.52
N THR A 41 5.92 -7.84 13.47
CA THR A 41 5.65 -7.06 14.69
C THR A 41 4.40 -7.58 15.40
N PHE A 42 3.32 -7.88 14.67
CA PHE A 42 2.14 -8.51 15.26
C PHE A 42 2.42 -9.89 15.81
N TRP A 43 3.16 -10.72 15.09
CA TRP A 43 3.58 -12.03 15.58
C TRP A 43 4.32 -11.91 16.92
N ALA A 44 5.32 -11.02 16.99
CA ALA A 44 6.10 -10.80 18.21
C ALA A 44 5.23 -10.29 19.36
N PHE A 45 4.35 -9.32 19.09
CA PHE A 45 3.42 -8.78 20.07
C PHE A 45 2.44 -9.83 20.61
N LEU A 46 1.82 -10.61 19.72
CA LEU A 46 0.87 -11.66 20.08
C LEU A 46 1.55 -12.82 20.81
N MET A 47 2.79 -13.16 20.43
CA MET A 47 3.61 -14.12 21.15
C MET A 47 3.88 -13.65 22.58
N PHE A 48 4.26 -12.38 22.76
CA PHE A 48 4.46 -11.79 24.08
C PHE A 48 3.20 -11.83 24.95
N MET A 49 2.03 -11.64 24.34
CA MET A 49 0.74 -11.77 25.01
C MET A 49 0.30 -13.23 25.29
N GLY A 50 1.08 -14.23 24.92
CA GLY A 50 0.76 -15.64 25.15
C GLY A 50 -0.30 -16.20 24.20
N VAL A 51 -0.54 -15.56 23.05
CA VAL A 51 -1.53 -16.03 22.06
C VAL A 51 -0.98 -17.27 21.34
N LYS A 52 -1.65 -18.41 21.52
CA LYS A 52 -1.23 -19.72 20.98
C LYS A 52 -1.02 -19.74 19.46
N TYR A 53 -1.88 -19.03 18.72
CA TYR A 53 -1.85 -18.96 17.25
C TYR A 53 -1.27 -17.63 16.74
N SER A 54 -0.37 -17.01 17.50
CA SER A 54 0.32 -15.74 17.17
C SER A 54 1.01 -15.75 15.81
N ILE A 55 1.69 -16.85 15.44
CA ILE A 55 2.36 -16.98 14.13
C ILE A 55 1.37 -16.93 12.96
N LEU A 56 0.20 -17.57 13.12
CA LEU A 56 -0.85 -17.57 12.11
C LEU A 56 -1.42 -16.17 11.93
N LEU A 57 -1.67 -15.45 13.02
CA LEU A 57 -2.17 -14.07 12.97
C LEU A 57 -1.14 -13.09 12.41
N GLY A 58 0.14 -13.23 12.76
CA GLY A 58 1.20 -12.41 12.17
C GLY A 58 1.37 -12.67 10.67
N PHE A 59 1.28 -13.93 10.24
CA PHE A 59 1.25 -14.26 8.82
C PHE A 59 0.01 -13.69 8.12
N TRP A 60 -1.17 -13.80 8.74
CA TRP A 60 -2.41 -13.20 8.25
C TRP A 60 -2.28 -11.68 8.10
N ALA A 61 -1.67 -11.01 9.08
CA ALA A 61 -1.39 -9.59 9.03
C ALA A 61 -0.45 -9.23 7.87
N ALA A 62 0.65 -9.97 7.68
CA ALA A 62 1.52 -9.77 6.51
C ALA A 62 0.77 -9.97 5.19
N LEU A 63 0.00 -11.05 5.07
CA LEU A 63 -0.70 -11.39 3.83
C LEU A 63 -1.74 -10.33 3.47
N THR A 64 -2.58 -9.95 4.43
CA THR A 64 -3.65 -8.97 4.21
C THR A 64 -3.08 -7.58 3.93
N ASN A 65 -1.99 -7.16 4.58
CA ASN A 65 -1.35 -5.86 4.33
C ASN A 65 -0.68 -5.72 2.95
N LEU A 66 -0.64 -6.77 2.14
CA LEU A 66 -0.35 -6.64 0.70
C LEU A 66 -1.47 -5.93 -0.06
N ILE A 67 -2.64 -5.74 0.57
CA ILE A 67 -3.80 -5.10 -0.04
C ILE A 67 -4.02 -3.75 0.65
N PRO A 68 -3.78 -2.63 -0.06
CA PRO A 68 -3.89 -1.30 0.54
C PRO A 68 -5.27 -1.05 1.14
N ILE A 69 -5.30 -0.50 2.35
CA ILE A 69 -6.51 -0.13 3.12
C ILE A 69 -7.37 -1.33 3.53
N ILE A 70 -7.82 -2.16 2.57
CA ILE A 70 -8.64 -3.35 2.82
C ILE A 70 -7.90 -4.35 3.71
N GLY A 71 -6.59 -4.51 3.49
CA GLY A 71 -5.74 -5.39 4.29
C GLY A 71 -5.85 -5.13 5.78
N VAL A 72 -5.79 -3.86 6.17
CA VAL A 72 -5.91 -3.43 7.57
C VAL A 72 -7.27 -3.83 8.14
N VAL A 73 -8.36 -3.66 7.38
CA VAL A 73 -9.70 -4.05 7.83
C VAL A 73 -9.79 -5.57 8.06
N LEU A 74 -9.24 -6.37 7.14
CA LEU A 74 -9.23 -7.84 7.23
C LEU A 74 -8.33 -8.37 8.35
N GLU A 75 -7.25 -7.65 8.66
CA GLU A 75 -6.34 -7.96 9.76
C GLU A 75 -6.96 -7.66 11.13
N VAL A 76 -7.56 -6.49 11.28
CA VAL A 76 -8.07 -5.99 12.57
C VAL A 76 -9.13 -6.92 13.16
N ILE A 77 -9.96 -7.53 12.33
CA ILE A 77 -11.05 -8.42 12.78
C ILE A 77 -10.53 -9.57 13.66
N PRO A 78 -9.67 -10.50 13.17
CA PRO A 78 -9.18 -11.60 13.99
C PRO A 78 -8.32 -11.13 15.17
N ILE A 79 -7.55 -10.04 15.03
CA ILE A 79 -6.72 -9.52 16.13
C ILE A 79 -7.58 -8.99 17.28
N LEU A 80 -8.64 -8.24 16.98
CA LEU A 80 -9.59 -7.78 18.00
C LEU A 80 -10.38 -8.92 18.61
N LEU A 81 -10.78 -9.93 17.83
CA LEU A 81 -11.44 -11.13 18.36
C LEU A 81 -10.54 -11.87 19.37
N THR A 82 -9.24 -11.98 19.11
CA THR A 82 -8.28 -12.49 20.09
C THR A 82 -8.24 -11.61 21.34
N GLY A 83 -8.22 -10.28 21.20
CA GLY A 83 -8.29 -9.36 22.34
C GLY A 83 -9.55 -9.54 23.19
N ILE A 84 -10.72 -9.72 22.56
CA ILE A 84 -11.99 -9.97 23.25
C ILE A 84 -11.91 -11.25 24.09
N SER A 85 -11.29 -12.31 23.56
CA SER A 85 -11.13 -13.58 24.29
C SER A 85 -10.26 -13.46 25.55
N MET A 86 -9.46 -12.39 25.66
CA MET A 86 -8.59 -12.09 26.79
C MET A 86 -9.21 -11.06 27.77
N GLY A 87 -10.45 -10.62 27.53
CA GLY A 87 -11.14 -9.62 28.35
C GLY A 87 -10.75 -8.17 28.01
N VAL A 88 -11.19 -7.22 28.86
CA VAL A 88 -11.04 -5.78 28.59
C VAL A 88 -9.58 -5.35 28.41
N SER A 89 -8.67 -5.85 29.24
CA SER A 89 -7.24 -5.55 29.11
C SER A 89 -6.66 -6.05 27.79
N GLY A 90 -7.11 -7.21 27.30
CA GLY A 90 -6.74 -7.75 26.00
C GLY A 90 -7.21 -6.87 24.85
N ILE A 91 -8.46 -6.43 24.87
CA ILE A 91 -9.01 -5.51 23.86
C ILE A 91 -8.19 -4.22 23.81
N VAL A 92 -7.94 -3.60 24.98
CA VAL A 92 -7.17 -2.35 25.06
C VAL A 92 -5.76 -2.55 24.52
N ALA A 93 -5.08 -3.65 24.88
CA ALA A 93 -3.76 -3.97 24.38
C ALA A 93 -3.74 -4.13 22.84
N MET A 94 -4.73 -4.82 22.27
CA MET A 94 -4.84 -5.00 20.81
C MET A 94 -5.09 -3.67 20.09
N VAL A 95 -5.99 -2.83 20.59
CA VAL A 95 -6.27 -1.51 20.00
C VAL A 95 -5.01 -0.64 20.00
N ILE A 96 -4.28 -0.60 21.12
CA ILE A 96 -3.02 0.14 21.22
C ILE A 96 -1.98 -0.41 20.24
N ALA A 97 -1.83 -1.73 20.15
CA ALA A 97 -0.89 -2.36 19.23
C ALA A 97 -1.23 -2.08 17.77
N ILE A 98 -2.50 -2.24 17.36
CA ILE A 98 -2.98 -1.91 16.02
C ILE A 98 -2.63 -0.46 15.67
N PHE A 99 -2.96 0.48 16.55
CA PHE A 99 -2.69 1.89 16.31
C PHE A 99 -1.18 2.18 16.19
N ALA A 100 -0.38 1.66 17.12
CA ALA A 100 1.07 1.88 17.14
C ALA A 100 1.77 1.26 15.92
N ILE A 101 1.42 0.01 15.59
CA ILE A 101 2.00 -0.74 14.47
C ILE A 101 1.64 -0.06 13.15
N HIS A 102 0.37 0.28 12.90
CA HIS A 102 -0.02 0.92 11.64
C HIS A 102 0.48 2.35 11.51
N THR A 103 0.57 3.12 12.61
CA THR A 103 1.19 4.45 12.57
C THR A 103 2.66 4.33 12.16
N THR A 104 3.39 3.39 12.74
CA THR A 104 4.79 3.14 12.42
C THR A 104 4.95 2.64 10.98
N ALA A 105 4.12 1.68 10.56
CA ALA A 105 4.09 1.15 9.21
C ALA A 105 3.81 2.23 8.16
N PHE A 106 2.88 3.15 8.44
CA PHE A 106 2.57 4.28 7.56
C PHE A 106 3.77 5.22 7.42
N VAL A 107 4.44 5.56 8.52
CA VAL A 107 5.67 6.38 8.48
C VAL A 107 6.78 5.69 7.68
N ILE A 108 6.97 4.38 7.87
CA ILE A 108 7.96 3.59 7.11
C ILE A 108 7.59 3.59 5.62
N PHE A 109 6.32 3.36 5.29
CA PHE A 109 5.83 3.41 3.91
C PHE A 109 6.13 4.76 3.25
N LEU A 110 5.81 5.88 3.92
CA LEU A 110 6.11 7.22 3.40
C LEU A 110 7.62 7.45 3.21
N LYS A 111 8.46 6.96 4.13
CA LYS A 111 9.92 7.06 4.01
C LYS A 111 10.43 6.25 2.82
N LEU A 112 9.94 5.03 2.62
CA LEU A 112 10.31 4.19 1.47
C LEU A 112 9.82 4.79 0.14
N MET A 113 8.68 5.47 0.16
CA MET A 113 8.08 6.13 -1.01
C MET A 113 8.58 7.56 -1.23
N LYS A 114 9.47 8.07 -0.37
CA LYS A 114 10.00 9.44 -0.44
C LYS A 114 10.67 9.69 -1.78
N GLY A 115 10.21 10.73 -2.49
CA GLY A 115 10.73 11.09 -3.81
C GLY A 115 10.12 10.32 -4.98
N TYR A 116 9.30 9.29 -4.74
CA TYR A 116 8.64 8.50 -5.77
C TYR A 116 7.15 8.84 -5.89
N ILE A 117 6.46 9.03 -4.77
CA ILE A 117 5.04 9.42 -4.75
C ILE A 117 4.89 10.81 -4.14
N LYS A 118 4.43 11.77 -4.94
CA LYS A 118 3.72 12.99 -4.49
C LYS A 118 2.28 12.92 -5.00
N ILE A 119 1.61 11.79 -4.76
CA ILE A 119 0.17 11.67 -4.96
C ILE A 119 -0.47 12.08 -3.64
N ASN A 120 -1.46 12.96 -3.69
CA ASN A 120 -2.24 13.31 -2.52
C ASN A 120 -2.95 12.03 -2.00
N PRO A 121 -2.82 11.67 -0.70
CA PRO A 121 -3.51 10.52 -0.12
C PRO A 121 -5.00 10.47 -0.42
N VAL A 122 -5.66 11.63 -0.52
CA VAL A 122 -7.07 11.76 -0.89
C VAL A 122 -7.33 11.17 -2.29
N ALA A 123 -6.46 11.43 -3.27
CA ALA A 123 -6.59 10.87 -4.61
C ALA A 123 -6.42 9.34 -4.63
N ILE A 124 -5.58 8.80 -3.74
CA ILE A 124 -5.43 7.35 -3.58
C ILE A 124 -6.71 6.74 -3.04
N ILE A 125 -7.30 7.33 -2.00
CA ILE A 125 -8.58 6.88 -1.44
C ILE A 125 -9.67 6.91 -2.51
N PHE A 126 -9.78 8.00 -3.28
CA PHE A 126 -10.74 8.09 -4.38
C PHE A 126 -10.51 7.01 -5.43
N MET A 127 -9.26 6.74 -5.85
CA MET A 127 -9.02 5.65 -6.80
C MET A 127 -9.32 4.28 -6.24
N ILE A 128 -9.09 4.04 -4.95
CA ILE A 128 -9.46 2.79 -4.29
C ILE A 128 -10.97 2.61 -4.31
N LEU A 129 -11.73 3.62 -3.88
CA LEU A 129 -13.20 3.57 -3.90
C LEU A 129 -13.72 3.38 -5.32
N PHE A 130 -13.24 4.18 -6.27
CA PHE A 130 -13.63 4.10 -7.67
C PHE A 130 -13.32 2.72 -8.24
N MET A 131 -12.07 2.25 -8.19
CA MET A 131 -11.71 0.94 -8.76
C MET A 131 -12.42 -0.22 -8.05
N THR A 132 -12.67 -0.12 -6.75
CA THR A 132 -13.42 -1.14 -6.00
C THR A 132 -14.86 -1.26 -6.50
N GLU A 133 -15.50 -0.15 -6.85
CA GLU A 133 -16.85 -0.19 -7.43
C GLU A 133 -16.89 -0.94 -8.78
N PHE A 134 -15.88 -0.74 -9.63
CA PHE A 134 -15.86 -1.37 -10.97
C PHE A 134 -15.36 -2.82 -10.97
N LEU A 135 -14.37 -3.14 -10.13
CA LEU A 135 -13.64 -4.42 -10.18
C LEU A 135 -13.66 -5.17 -8.84
N GLY A 136 -14.44 -4.71 -7.87
CA GLY A 136 -14.51 -5.27 -6.54
C GLY A 136 -13.15 -5.26 -5.84
N PHE A 137 -12.86 -6.34 -5.13
CA PHE A 137 -11.61 -6.53 -4.41
C PHE A 137 -10.35 -6.41 -5.27
N ILE A 138 -10.40 -6.87 -6.53
CA ILE A 138 -9.28 -6.75 -7.46
C ILE A 138 -8.99 -5.27 -7.73
N GLY A 139 -10.05 -4.46 -7.86
CA GLY A 139 -9.96 -3.02 -8.05
C GLY A 139 -9.18 -2.31 -6.94
N ALA A 140 -9.47 -2.63 -5.69
CA ALA A 140 -8.76 -2.07 -4.54
C ALA A 140 -7.25 -2.36 -4.58
N PHE A 141 -6.87 -3.58 -4.98
CA PHE A 141 -5.47 -3.98 -5.07
C PHE A 141 -4.70 -3.22 -6.16
N VAL A 142 -5.32 -3.03 -7.32
CA VAL A 142 -4.68 -2.36 -8.47
C VAL A 142 -4.84 -0.84 -8.48
N ALA A 143 -5.66 -0.27 -7.59
CA ALA A 143 -5.95 1.16 -7.55
C ALA A 143 -4.71 2.05 -7.40
N VAL A 144 -3.79 1.70 -6.51
CA VAL A 144 -2.57 2.49 -6.28
C VAL A 144 -1.62 2.42 -7.49
N PRO A 145 -1.32 1.23 -8.08
CA PRO A 145 -0.60 1.15 -9.35
C PRO A 145 -1.21 2.00 -10.47
N ILE A 146 -2.53 1.97 -10.63
CA ILE A 146 -3.23 2.76 -11.65
C ILE A 146 -3.09 4.26 -11.35
N ALA A 147 -3.25 4.68 -10.09
CA ALA A 147 -3.03 6.06 -9.68
C ALA A 147 -1.60 6.56 -9.99
N ILE A 148 -0.59 5.71 -9.78
CA ILE A 148 0.80 6.00 -10.14
C ILE A 148 0.92 6.22 -11.64
N LEU A 149 0.40 5.31 -12.46
CA LEU A 149 0.49 5.40 -13.92
C LEU A 149 -0.25 6.63 -14.47
N MET A 150 -1.45 6.92 -13.97
CA MET A 150 -2.21 8.12 -14.37
C MET A 150 -1.45 9.40 -14.05
N ARG A 151 -0.78 9.45 -12.89
CA ARG A 151 0.01 10.61 -12.51
C ARG A 151 1.27 10.75 -13.37
N VAL A 152 1.97 9.65 -13.66
CA VAL A 152 3.14 9.68 -14.56
C VAL A 152 2.74 10.13 -15.96
N PHE A 153 1.57 9.68 -16.43
CA PHE A 153 0.98 10.12 -17.69
C PHE A 153 0.68 11.62 -17.68
N TRP A 154 0.01 12.11 -16.62
CA TRP A 154 -0.29 13.53 -16.45
C TRP A 154 0.98 14.39 -16.54
N ASN A 155 2.04 14.00 -15.84
CA ASN A 155 3.30 14.75 -15.82
C ASN A 155 4.00 14.80 -17.19
N HIS A 156 3.93 13.73 -17.99
CA HIS A 156 4.61 13.67 -19.28
C HIS A 156 3.81 14.31 -20.42
N PHE A 157 2.48 14.22 -20.40
CA PHE A 157 1.66 14.55 -21.58
C PHE A 157 0.68 15.69 -21.36
N VAL A 158 0.39 16.05 -20.11
CA VAL A 158 -0.64 17.02 -19.76
C VAL A 158 -0.03 18.27 -19.13
N SER A 159 0.78 18.12 -18.08
CA SER A 159 1.42 19.24 -17.37
C SER A 159 2.20 20.21 -18.27
N PRO A 160 3.05 19.75 -19.21
CA PRO A 160 3.86 20.66 -20.02
C PRO A 160 3.02 21.60 -20.89
N LYS A 161 1.81 21.19 -21.29
CA LYS A 161 0.90 21.99 -22.12
C LYS A 161 0.31 23.20 -21.39
N PHE A 162 0.32 23.18 -20.05
CA PHE A 162 -0.15 24.30 -19.23
C PHE A 162 0.96 25.30 -18.90
N GLU A 163 2.22 24.96 -19.14
CA GLU A 163 3.36 25.87 -18.94
C GLU A 163 3.68 26.68 -20.22
N GLU A 164 3.18 26.24 -21.38
CA GLU A 164 3.38 26.88 -22.68
C GLU A 164 2.26 27.88 -23.08
N GLY A 165 1.17 27.99 -22.31
CA GLY A 165 0.02 28.87 -22.57
C GLY A 165 -0.14 29.96 -21.53
#